data_AF-A0A437RKT8-F1
#
_entry.id   AF-A0A437RKT8-F1
#
_cell.length_a   1.000
_cell.length_b   1.000
_cell.length_c   1.000
_cell.angle_alpha   90.00
_cell.angle_beta   90.00
_cell.angle_gamma   90.00
#
_symmetry.space_group_name_H-M   'P 1'
#
loop_
_entity.id
_entity.type
_entity.pdbx_description
1 polymer ?
#
loop_
_entity_poly.entity_id
_entity_poly.type
_entity_poly.pdbx_seq_one_letter_code
_entity_poly.pdbx_strand_id
1 'polypeptide(L)' 'MSKKDIDACIRTSVEQYLKDLRGADPADLHELFLGAAEKPLLEVVLRHAEGNQSKAAEWLGINRNTLRRKLLDHKLLK' A
#
# COMPACT_ATOMS: atom_id res chain seq x y z
N MET A 1 -14.39 -3.87 8.69
CA MET A 1 -13.56 -2.65 8.69
C MET A 1 -14.26 -1.59 7.86
N SER A 2 -14.60 -0.46 8.47
CA SER A 2 -15.14 0.71 7.78
C SER A 2 -14.01 1.55 7.20
N LYS A 3 -14.31 2.46 6.27
CA LYS A 3 -13.33 3.47 5.81
C LYS A 3 -12.74 4.26 6.99
N LYS A 4 -13.58 4.59 7.99
CA LYS A 4 -13.14 5.34 9.18
C LYS A 4 -12.09 4.58 9.98
N ASP A 5 -12.17 3.25 10.02
CA ASP A 5 -11.21 2.41 10.76
C ASP A 5 -9.82 2.46 10.08
N ILE A 6 -9.80 2.44 8.74
CA ILE A 6 -8.56 2.57 7.95
C ILE A 6 -7.98 3.97 8.13
N ASP A 7 -8.81 5.01 8.02
CA ASP A 7 -8.39 6.40 8.19
C ASP A 7 -7.78 6.63 9.60
N ALA A 8 -8.38 6.04 10.63
CA ALA A 8 -7.85 6.09 12.00
C ALA A 8 -6.50 5.37 12.12
N CYS A 9 -6.37 4.17 11.57
CA CYS A 9 -5.12 3.41 11.57
C CYS A 9 -3.96 4.18 10.90
N ILE A 10 -4.23 4.79 9.74
CA ILE A 10 -3.25 5.60 9.02
C ILE A 10 -2.86 6.83 9.85
N ARG A 11 -3.83 7.55 10.41
CA ARG A 11 -3.58 8.74 11.24
C ARG A 11 -2.69 8.40 12.43
N THR A 12 -3.02 7.35 13.19
CA THR A 12 -2.23 6.92 14.35
C THR A 12 -0.81 6.53 13.93
N SER A 13 -0.65 5.86 12.79
CA SER A 13 0.68 5.46 12.28
C SER A 13 1.55 6.65 11.90
N VAL A 14 0.97 7.66 11.22
CA VAL A 14 1.67 8.89 10.84
C VAL A 14 2.04 9.72 12.08
N GLU A 15 1.11 9.90 13.02
CA GLU A 15 1.38 10.63 14.27
C GLU A 15 2.48 9.95 15.09
N GLN A 16 2.51 8.62 15.13
CA GLN A 16 3.57 7.87 15.81
C GLN A 16 4.93 8.09 15.13
N TYR A 17 4.99 7.96 13.80
CA TYR A 17 6.23 8.21 13.04
C TYR A 17 6.79 9.62 13.29
N LEU A 18 5.93 10.65 13.26
CA LEU A 18 6.34 12.03 13.49
C LEU A 18 6.87 12.25 14.91
N LYS A 19 6.31 11.58 15.92
CA LYS A 19 6.85 11.61 17.30
C LYS A 19 8.24 10.99 17.38
N ASP A 20 8.45 9.91 16.63
CA ASP A 20 9.71 9.15 16.63
C ASP A 20 10.86 9.89 15.92
N LEU A 21 10.56 10.90 15.08
CA LEU A 21 11.58 11.76 14.46
C LEU A 21 12.33 12.65 15.44
N ARG A 22 11.86 12.80 16.70
CA ARG A 22 12.52 13.58 17.77
C ARG A 22 12.98 14.99 17.33
N GLY A 23 12.17 15.66 16.51
CA GLY A 23 12.44 17.02 16.02
C GLY A 23 13.26 17.11 14.73
N ALA A 24 13.61 15.99 14.09
CA ALA A 24 14.09 16.00 12.71
C ALA A 24 12.94 16.25 11.73
N ASP A 25 13.21 17.01 10.67
CA ASP A 25 12.22 17.21 9.61
C ASP A 25 12.01 15.92 8.81
N PRO A 26 10.75 15.50 8.58
CA PRO A 26 10.47 14.37 7.73
C PRO A 26 10.80 14.67 6.26
N ALA A 27 11.34 13.68 5.55
CA ALA A 27 11.46 13.68 4.09
C ALA A 27 10.57 12.59 3.48
N ASP A 28 9.99 12.87 2.31
CA ASP A 28 9.29 11.90 1.46
C ASP A 28 8.19 11.06 2.13
N LEU A 29 7.49 11.62 3.13
CA LEU A 29 6.41 10.93 3.87
C LEU A 29 5.34 10.34 2.95
N HIS A 30 5.01 11.04 1.87
CA HIS A 30 4.01 10.59 0.93
C HIS A 30 4.43 9.27 0.26
N GLU A 31 5.68 9.19 -0.22
CA GLU A 31 6.22 7.97 -0.82
C GLU A 31 6.38 6.86 0.24
N LEU A 32 6.88 7.21 1.43
CA LEU A 32 7.05 6.28 2.54
C LEU A 32 5.74 5.58 2.89
N PHE A 33 4.68 6.35 3.16
CA PHE A 33 3.40 5.79 3.63
C PHE A 33 2.60 5.14 2.52
N LEU A 34 2.54 5.72 1.31
CA LEU A 34 1.85 5.06 0.20
C LEU A 34 2.58 3.79 -0.24
N GLY A 35 3.91 3.82 -0.31
CA GLY A 35 4.71 2.63 -0.64
C GLY A 35 4.52 1.52 0.41
N ALA A 36 4.56 1.89 1.69
CA ALA A 36 4.34 0.95 2.79
C ALA A 36 2.91 0.36 2.83
N ALA A 37 1.90 1.12 2.41
CA ALA A 37 0.52 0.65 2.35
C ALA A 37 0.23 -0.17 1.08
N GLU A 38 0.81 0.21 -0.05
CA GLU A 38 0.52 -0.40 -1.35
C GLU A 38 1.04 -1.82 -1.44
N LYS A 39 2.29 -2.09 -1.03
CA LYS A 39 2.87 -3.43 -1.10
C LYS A 39 2.02 -4.51 -0.38
N PRO A 40 1.65 -4.38 0.91
CA PRO A 40 0.85 -5.39 1.59
C PRO A 40 -0.56 -5.50 1.01
N LEU A 41 -1.15 -4.41 0.51
CA LEU A 41 -2.42 -4.46 -0.20
C LEU A 41 -2.31 -5.37 -1.43
N LEU A 42 -1.30 -5.15 -2.27
CA LEU A 42 -1.07 -5.95 -3.47
C LEU A 42 -0.78 -7.42 -3.15
N GLU A 43 0.05 -7.70 -2.15
CA GLU A 43 0.37 -9.07 -1.70
C GLU A 43 -0.89 -9.83 -1.25
N VAL A 44 -1.70 -9.20 -0.37
CA VAL A 44 -2.89 -9.84 0.18
C VAL A 44 -3.95 -10.06 -0.90
N VAL A 45 -4.17 -9.08 -1.77
CA VAL A 45 -5.11 -9.22 -2.89
C VAL A 45 -4.65 -10.30 -3.86
N LEU A 46 -3.38 -10.31 -4.26
CA LEU A 46 -2.86 -11.30 -5.20
C LEU A 46 -2.95 -12.71 -4.63
N ARG A 47 -2.69 -12.88 -3.32
CA ARG A 47 -2.87 -14.16 -2.63
C ARG A 47 -4.32 -14.63 -2.65
N HIS A 48 -5.28 -13.76 -2.33
CA HIS A 48 -6.72 -14.10 -2.37
C HIS A 48 -7.24 -14.30 -3.81
N ALA A 49 -6.59 -13.70 -4.79
CA ALA A 49 -6.85 -13.94 -6.20
C ALA A 49 -6.11 -15.18 -6.74
N GLU A 50 -5.41 -15.93 -5.89
CA GLU A 50 -4.64 -17.13 -6.27
C GLU A 50 -3.62 -16.85 -7.39
N GLY A 51 -3.01 -15.67 -7.38
CA GLY A 51 -2.07 -15.22 -8.41
C GLY A 51 -2.72 -14.70 -9.70
N ASN A 52 -4.05 -14.74 -9.83
CA ASN A 52 -4.75 -14.22 -11.00
C ASN A 52 -4.72 -12.68 -11.04
N GLN A 53 -3.81 -12.12 -11.82
CA GLN A 53 -3.64 -10.67 -11.93
C GLN A 53 -4.85 -9.96 -12.54
N SER A 54 -5.62 -10.59 -13.43
CA SER A 54 -6.82 -9.95 -13.99
C SER A 54 -7.90 -9.78 -12.92
N LYS A 55 -8.12 -10.82 -12.12
CA LYS A 55 -9.06 -10.80 -10.98
C LYS A 55 -8.61 -9.83 -9.89
N ALA A 56 -7.32 -9.84 -9.56
CA ALA A 56 -6.74 -8.89 -8.61
C ALA A 56 -6.90 -7.43 -9.08
N ALA A 57 -6.69 -7.16 -10.37
CA ALA A 57 -6.83 -5.82 -10.94
C ALA A 57 -8.28 -5.32 -10.89
N GLU A 58 -9.25 -6.21 -11.15
CA GLU A 58 -10.68 -5.94 -10.99
C GLU A 58 -11.02 -5.57 -9.55
N TRP A 59 -10.57 -6.36 -8.57
CA TRP A 59 -10.80 -6.10 -7.14
C TRP A 59 -10.18 -4.79 -6.66
N LEU A 60 -8.99 -4.46 -7.17
CA LEU A 60 -8.29 -3.21 -6.88
C LEU A 60 -8.88 -2.01 -7.63
N GLY A 61 -9.74 -2.24 -8.63
CA GLY A 61 -10.31 -1.18 -9.45
C GLY A 61 -9.28 -0.47 -10.34
N ILE A 62 -8.21 -1.16 -10.75
CA ILE A 62 -7.15 -0.60 -11.59
C ILE A 62 -6.97 -1.41 -12.88
N ASN A 63 -6.36 -0.78 -13.89
CA ASN A 63 -6.00 -1.50 -15.11
C ASN A 63 -4.97 -2.60 -14.80
N ARG A 64 -5.11 -3.78 -15.42
CA ARG A 64 -4.18 -4.92 -15.25
C ARG A 64 -2.72 -4.55 -15.56
N ASN A 65 -2.46 -3.70 -16.54
CA ASN A 65 -1.11 -3.24 -16.88
C ASN A 65 -0.54 -2.35 -15.76
N THR A 66 -1.38 -1.52 -15.14
CA THR A 66 -1.02 -0.73 -13.95
C THR A 66 -0.70 -1.65 -12.77
N LEU A 67 -1.54 -2.67 -12.51
CA LEU A 67 -1.24 -3.66 -11.48
C LEU A 67 0.11 -4.35 -11.74
N ARG A 68 0.33 -4.83 -12.97
CA ARG A 68 1.59 -5.49 -13.34
C ARG A 68 2.81 -4.60 -13.09
N ARG A 69 2.73 -3.31 -13.45
CA ARG A 69 3.81 -2.35 -13.17
C ARG A 69 4.08 -2.24 -11.69
N LYS A 70 3.03 -2.02 -10.88
CA LYS A 70 3.15 -1.92 -9.42
C LYS A 70 3.73 -3.19 -8.79
N LEU A 71 3.34 -4.37 -9.27
CA LEU A 71 3.90 -5.63 -8.78
C LEU A 71 5.40 -5.76 -9.08
N LEU A 72 5.89 -5.24 -10.22
CA LEU A 72 7.32 -5.18 -10.53
C LEU A 72 8.04 -4.17 -9.64
N ASP A 73 7.49 -2.97 -9.48
CA ASP A 73 8.07 -1.89 -8.66
C ASP A 73 8.23 -2.34 -7.20
N HIS A 74 7.26 -3.09 -6.67
CA HIS A 74 7.29 -3.68 -5.32
C HIS A 74 8.00 -5.03 -5.22
N LYS A 75 8.60 -5.53 -6.33
CA LYS A 75 9.34 -6.80 -6.41
C LYS A 75 8.51 -8.03 -6.02
N LEU A 76 7.22 -8.00 -6.34
CA LEU A 76 6.26 -9.10 -6.15
C LEU A 76 6.15 -10.02 -7.38
N LEU A 77 6.73 -9.60 -8.51
CA LEU A 77 6.95 -10.42 -9.70
C LEU A 77 8.44 -10.45 -10.02
N LYS A 78 8.88 -11.58 -10.58
CA LYS A 78 10.21 -11.71 -11.20
C LYS A 78 10.20 -11.16 -12.61
#